data_AF-A0A6B3HUM7-F1
#
_entry.id   AF-A0A6B3HUM7-F1
#
_cell.length_a   1.000
_cell.length_b   1.000
_cell.length_c   1.000
_cell.angle_alpha   90.00
_cell.angle_beta   90.00
_cell.angle_gamma   90.00
#
_symmetry.space_group_name_H-M   'P 1'
#
loop_
_entity.id
_entity.type
_entity.pdbx_description
1 polymer ?
#
loop_
_entity_poly.entity_id
_entity_poly.type
_entity_poly.pdbx_seq_one_letter_code
_entity_poly.pdbx_strand_id
1 'polypeptide(L)'
;MGGMTAPTPFGPLQFQLVLLRRMADHQPDLVEEARQELSASLADMREANRRWQAMVRAPRGRGSLRRYRSVLGEPELTLKRRVG
;
A
#
# COMPACT_ATOMS: atom_id res chain seq x y z
N MET A 1 20.97 6.24 -18.11
CA MET A 1 20.08 7.43 -18.14
C MET A 1 18.93 7.17 -17.18
N GLY A 2 19.02 7.68 -15.95
CA GLY A 2 17.94 7.56 -14.98
C GLY A 2 16.84 8.54 -15.32
N GLY A 3 15.73 8.05 -15.88
CA GLY A 3 14.55 8.86 -16.11
C GLY A 3 13.99 9.30 -14.76
N MET A 4 13.81 10.61 -14.57
CA MET A 4 12.93 11.14 -13.52
C MET A 4 11.50 10.70 -13.86
N THR A 5 11.14 9.50 -13.42
CA THR A 5 9.76 9.08 -13.37
C THR A 5 9.07 10.01 -12.37
N ALA A 6 8.11 10.79 -12.85
CA ALA A 6 7.20 11.50 -11.96
C ALA A 6 6.67 10.49 -10.93
N PRO A 7 6.54 10.86 -9.65
CA PRO A 7 6.18 9.90 -8.62
C PRO A 7 4.82 9.31 -8.99
N THR A 8 4.79 8.01 -9.27
CA THR A 8 3.56 7.29 -9.58
C THR A 8 2.51 7.63 -8.50
N PRO A 9 1.27 7.95 -8.90
CA PRO A 9 0.20 8.18 -7.93
C PRO A 9 0.11 6.98 -6.99
N PHE A 10 -0.14 7.24 -5.71
CA PHE A 10 -0.26 6.17 -4.72
C PHE A 10 -1.58 5.45 -4.92
N GLY A 11 -1.54 4.28 -5.56
CA GLY A 11 -2.71 3.47 -5.90
C GLY A 11 -2.58 2.01 -5.43
N PRO A 12 -3.36 1.08 -6.04
CA PRO A 12 -3.44 -0.30 -5.59
C PRO A 12 -2.10 -1.03 -5.55
N LEU A 13 -1.23 -0.83 -6.54
CA LEU A 13 0.11 -1.45 -6.56
C LEU A 13 0.97 -1.01 -5.36
N GLN A 14 1.02 0.29 -5.06
CA GLN A 14 1.78 0.80 -3.92
C GLN A 14 1.18 0.29 -2.60
N PHE A 15 -0.15 0.14 -2.53
CA PHE A 15 -0.79 -0.47 -1.38
C PHE A 15 -0.44 -1.94 -1.22
N GLN A 16 -0.37 -2.71 -2.31
CA GLN A 16 0.08 -4.10 -2.29
C GLN A 16 1.51 -4.20 -1.73
N LEU A 17 2.41 -3.29 -2.11
CA LEU A 17 3.77 -3.22 -1.55
C LEU A 17 3.80 -2.89 -0.04
N VAL A 18 2.82 -2.13 0.46
CA VAL A 18 2.66 -1.91 1.92
C VAL A 18 2.27 -3.22 2.62
N LEU A 19 1.37 -4.00 2.02
CA LEU A 19 0.96 -5.30 2.56
C LEU A 19 2.13 -6.28 2.56
N LEU A 20 2.85 -6.38 1.45
CA LEU A 20 4.04 -7.23 1.33
C LEU A 20 5.09 -6.89 2.41
N ARG A 21 5.36 -5.61 2.67
CA ARG A 21 6.29 -5.23 3.74
C ARG A 21 5.85 -5.69 5.12
N ARG A 22 4.55 -5.69 5.43
CA ARG A 22 4.02 -6.17 6.71
C ARG A 22 4.09 -7.69 6.79
N MET A 23 3.83 -8.39 5.69
CA MET A 23 3.96 -9.84 5.60
C MET A 23 5.42 -10.29 5.73
N ALA A 24 6.37 -9.46 5.29
CA ALA A 24 7.80 -9.73 5.39
C ALA A 24 8.30 -9.86 6.84
N ASP A 25 7.57 -9.30 7.81
CA ASP A 25 7.88 -9.49 9.23
C ASP A 25 7.67 -10.96 9.68
N HIS A 26 6.97 -11.76 8.88
CA HIS A 26 6.66 -13.16 9.16
C HIS A 26 7.28 -14.14 8.16
N GLN A 27 7.24 -13.82 6.85
CA GLN A 27 7.71 -14.70 5.77
C GLN A 27 8.47 -13.87 4.71
N PRO A 28 9.74 -13.52 4.98
CA PRO A 28 10.50 -12.64 4.09
C PRO A 28 10.77 -13.25 2.71
N ASP A 29 11.02 -14.56 2.63
CA ASP A 29 11.38 -15.22 1.36
C ASP A 29 10.21 -15.23 0.36
N LEU A 30 9.00 -15.55 0.81
CA LEU A 30 7.79 -15.51 -0.02
C LEU A 30 7.45 -14.08 -0.49
N VAL A 31 7.77 -13.07 0.33
CA VAL A 31 7.57 -11.67 -0.06
C VAL A 31 8.56 -11.26 -1.15
N GLU A 32 9.80 -11.74 -1.08
CA GLU A 32 10.80 -11.46 -2.09
C GLU A 32 10.37 -12.03 -3.45
N GLU A 33 9.87 -13.26 -3.48
CA GLU A 33 9.28 -13.87 -4.68
C GLU A 33 8.11 -13.05 -5.22
N ALA A 34 7.11 -12.75 -4.37
CA ALA A 34 5.94 -11.96 -4.77
C ALA A 34 6.30 -10.54 -5.27
N ARG A 35 7.33 -9.93 -4.68
CA ARG A 35 7.84 -8.63 -5.13
C ARG A 35 8.46 -8.71 -6.53
N GLN A 36 9.21 -9.77 -6.80
CA GLN A 36 9.81 -10.01 -8.11
C GLN A 36 8.74 -10.25 -9.18
N GLU A 37 7.70 -11.02 -8.88
CA GLU A 37 6.54 -11.21 -9.78
C GLU A 37 5.87 -9.87 -10.13
N LEU A 38 5.77 -8.95 -9.17
CA LEU A 38 5.25 -7.60 -9.38
C LEU A 38 6.23 -6.66 -10.07
N SER A 39 7.45 -7.12 -10.41
CA SER A 39 8.52 -6.32 -11.02
C SER A 39 8.87 -5.05 -10.23
N ALA A 40 8.64 -5.07 -8.91
CA ALA A 40 8.88 -3.94 -8.02
C ALA A 40 10.24 -4.07 -7.36
N SER A 41 10.95 -2.97 -7.10
CA SER A 41 12.22 -2.98 -6.36
C SER A 41 12.02 -2.96 -4.82
N LEU A 42 13.05 -3.32 -4.05
CA LEU A 42 13.04 -3.10 -2.59
C LEU A 42 12.89 -1.61 -2.26
N ALA A 43 13.41 -0.72 -3.10
CA ALA A 43 13.28 0.72 -2.94
C ALA A 43 11.82 1.17 -3.14
N ASP A 44 11.12 0.63 -4.14
CA ASP A 44 9.69 0.89 -4.36
C ASP A 44 8.86 0.46 -3.16
N MET A 45 9.15 -0.72 -2.60
CA MET A 45 8.47 -1.21 -1.40
C MET A 45 8.73 -0.29 -0.20
N ARG A 46 9.97 0.15 0.02
CA ARG A 46 10.31 1.07 1.12
C ARG A 46 9.64 2.44 0.96
N GLU A 47 9.64 3.00 -0.25
CA GLU A 47 9.00 4.30 -0.53
C GLU A 47 7.48 4.22 -0.41
N ALA A 48 6.85 3.14 -0.87
CA ALA A 48 5.42 2.90 -0.66
C ALA A 48 5.07 2.87 0.84
N ASN A 49 5.88 2.18 1.65
CA ASN A 49 5.70 2.14 3.09
C ASN A 49 5.90 3.50 3.75
N ARG A 50 6.92 4.25 3.35
CA ARG A 50 7.16 5.61 3.84
C ARG A 50 5.96 6.53 3.57
N ARG A 51 5.46 6.55 2.33
CA ARG A 51 4.29 7.35 1.93
C ARG A 51 3.02 6.93 2.68
N TRP A 52 2.79 5.63 2.83
CA TRP A 52 1.66 5.12 3.63
C TRP A 52 1.76 5.52 5.09
N GLN A 53 2.92 5.36 5.71
CA GLN A 53 3.13 5.75 7.11
C GLN A 53 2.95 7.26 7.32
N ALA A 54 3.36 8.10 6.37
CA ALA A 54 3.08 9.53 6.39
C ALA A 54 1.56 9.83 6.34
N MET A 55 0.82 9.14 5.46
CA MET A 55 -0.66 9.24 5.42
C MET A 55 -1.31 8.73 6.71
N VAL A 56 -0.73 7.71 7.35
CA VAL A 56 -1.19 7.13 8.62
C VAL A 56 -1.07 8.12 9.77
N ARG A 57 0.08 8.78 9.88
CA ARG A 57 0.43 9.67 10.99
C ARG A 57 -0.06 11.11 10.82
N ALA A 58 -0.65 11.45 9.67
CA ALA A 58 -1.12 12.81 9.40
C ALA A 58 -2.19 13.26 10.42
N PRO A 59 -2.02 14.40 11.14
CA PRO A 59 -2.87 14.82 12.26
C PRO A 59 -4.35 15.07 11.91
N ARG A 60 -4.65 15.26 10.62
CA ARG A 60 -5.99 15.61 10.10
C ARG A 60 -6.58 14.56 9.16
N GLY A 61 -6.09 13.33 9.21
CA GLY A 61 -6.59 12.26 8.35
C GLY A 61 -8.08 12.01 8.57
N ARG A 62 -8.94 12.39 7.61
CA ARG A 62 -10.33 11.90 7.57
C ARG A 62 -10.26 10.37 7.69
N GLY A 63 -10.98 9.79 8.64
CA GLY A 63 -10.73 8.48 9.28
C GLY A 63 -10.32 7.30 8.39
N SER A 64 -9.88 6.21 9.02
CA SER A 64 -9.25 5.03 8.39
C SER A 64 -9.86 4.65 7.02
N LEU A 65 -11.19 4.60 6.94
CA LEU A 65 -11.93 4.22 5.74
C LEU A 65 -11.72 5.15 4.54
N ARG A 66 -11.65 6.48 4.74
CA ARG A 66 -11.40 7.42 3.64
C ARG A 66 -9.99 7.26 3.06
N ARG A 67 -9.00 6.90 3.87
CA ARG A 67 -7.63 6.64 3.39
C ARG A 67 -7.59 5.42 2.47
N TYR A 68 -8.31 4.35 2.82
CA TYR A 68 -8.41 3.18 1.93
C TYR A 68 -9.12 3.54 0.63
N ARG A 69 -10.23 4.29 0.69
CA ARG A 69 -10.93 4.76 -0.52
C ARG A 69 -10.08 5.62 -1.44
N SER A 70 -9.21 6.48 -0.90
CA SER A 70 -8.32 7.29 -1.75
C SER A 70 -7.29 6.48 -2.52
N VAL A 71 -7.03 5.24 -2.11
CA VAL A 71 -5.99 4.37 -2.70
C VAL A 71 -6.59 3.24 -3.53
N LEU A 72 -7.70 2.66 -3.06
CA LEU A 72 -8.36 1.51 -3.69
C LEU A 72 -9.61 1.91 -4.50
N GLY A 73 -10.08 3.15 -4.39
CA GLY A 73 -11.35 3.59 -4.95
C GLY A 73 -12.55 3.29 -4.03
N GLU A 74 -13.75 3.50 -4.56
CA GLU A 74 -14.97 3.14 -3.85
C GLU A 74 -15.15 1.60 -3.82
N PRO A 75 -15.70 1.05 -2.74
CA PRO A 75 -15.94 -0.38 -2.65
C PRO A 75 -17.00 -0.81 -3.67
N GLU A 76 -16.81 -1.99 -4.25
CA GLU A 76 -17.78 -2.60 -5.16
C GLU A 76 -19.11 -2.90 -4.43
N LEU A 77 -19.05 -3.32 -3.17
CA LEU A 77 -20.20 -3.67 -2.34
C LEU A 77 -20.06 -3.11 -0.92
N THR A 78 -21.16 -2.60 -0.36
CA THR A 78 -21.26 -2.20 1.05
C THR A 78 -22.40 -2.97 1.71
N LEU A 79 -22.08 -3.75 2.74
CA LEU A 79 -23.03 -4.60 3.46
C LEU A 79 -23.06 -4.24 4.95
N LYS A 80 -24.25 -4.29 5.56
CA LYS A 80 -24.39 -4.18 7.02
C LYS A 80 -24.18 -5.56 7.64
N ARG A 81 -23.12 -5.73 8.43
CA ARG A 81 -22.86 -6.94 9.21
C ARG A 81 -23.03 -6.63 10.70
N ARG A 82 -23.87 -7.41 11.40
CA ARG A 82 -23.86 -7.39 12.87
C ARG A 82 -22.68 -8.25 13.32
N VAL A 83 -21.82 -7.66 14.14
CA VAL A 83 -20.74 -8.35 14.82
C VAL A 83 -21.16 -8.40 16.29
N GLY A 84 -21.32 -9.60 16.83
CA GLY A 84 -21.78 -9.89 18.18
C GLY A 84 -21.33 -11.28 18.58
#